data_AF-A0A358L9W5-F1
#
_entry.id   AF-A0A358L9W5-F1
#
_cell.length_a   1.000
_cell.length_b   1.000
_cell.length_c   1.000
_cell.angle_alpha   90.00
_cell.angle_beta   90.00
_cell.angle_gamma   90.00
#
_symmetry.space_group_name_H-M   'P 1'
#
loop_
_entity.id
_entity.type
_entity.pdbx_description
1 polymer ?
#
loop_
_entity_poly.entity_id
_entity_poly.type
_entity_poly.pdbx_seq_one_letter_code
_entity_poly.pdbx_strand_id
1 'polypeptide(L)'
;MNLYMFYVGGNAGKSNIEVHDIQFVAASKPKEAWPALREAWFGDSDKIHIDGYSRITWADGYAVTLSAEPPQSAEKLYFVNAGGYRPDTLAELHEFDLFVAKSAHQAKKRALKTLLCGVDHQHK
;
A
#
# COMPACT_ATOMS: atom_id res chain seq x y z
N MET A 1 15.97 11.42 -4.61
CA MET A 1 14.53 11.07 -4.63
C MET A 1 14.36 9.73 -3.95
N ASN A 2 13.32 9.54 -3.14
CA ASN A 2 13.02 8.29 -2.45
C ASN A 2 11.56 7.91 -2.73
N LEU A 3 11.25 6.62 -2.74
CA LEU A 3 9.89 6.12 -2.71
C LEU A 3 9.42 6.01 -1.25
N TYR A 4 8.28 6.61 -0.94
CA TYR A 4 7.63 6.49 0.36
C TYR A 4 6.28 5.80 0.22
N MET A 5 5.93 5.00 1.21
CA MET A 5 4.59 4.45 1.41
C MET A 5 4.00 5.12 2.65
N PHE A 6 2.83 5.71 2.52
CA PHE A 6 2.09 6.40 3.58
C PHE A 6 0.82 5.64 3.90
N TYR A 7 0.55 5.45 5.18
CA TYR A 7 -0.75 5.06 5.69
C TYR A 7 -1.47 6.35 6.11
N VAL A 8 -2.54 6.68 5.38
CA VAL A 8 -3.30 7.92 5.55
C VAL A 8 -4.71 7.59 6.00
N GLY A 9 -5.26 8.44 6.85
CA GLY A 9 -6.60 8.32 7.41
C GLY A 9 -7.37 9.62 7.22
N GLY A 10 -8.69 9.53 7.26
CA GLY A 10 -9.55 10.71 7.23
C GLY A 10 -11.02 10.39 7.05
N ASN A 11 -11.85 11.43 7.06
CA ASN A 11 -13.25 11.33 6.69
C ASN A 11 -13.40 11.26 5.16
N ALA A 12 -14.36 10.48 4.69
CA ALA A 12 -14.75 10.40 3.29
C ALA A 12 -16.25 10.63 3.12
N GLY A 13 -16.69 11.89 3.26
CA GLY A 13 -18.02 12.39 2.91
C GLY A 13 -19.19 11.77 3.68
N LYS A 14 -19.51 10.51 3.36
CA LYS A 14 -20.61 9.71 3.95
C LYS A 14 -20.13 8.59 4.88
N SER A 15 -18.83 8.41 5.04
CA SER A 15 -18.31 7.40 5.97
C SER A 15 -18.74 7.73 7.40
N ASN A 16 -19.39 6.78 8.08
CA ASN A 16 -19.79 6.95 9.49
C ASN A 16 -18.60 6.86 10.45
N ILE A 17 -17.51 6.24 10.00
CA ILE A 17 -16.25 6.10 10.73
C ILE A 17 -15.10 6.56 9.84
N GLU A 18 -13.94 6.76 10.44
CA GLU A 18 -12.72 7.05 9.72
C GLU A 18 -12.33 5.91 8.77
N VAL A 19 -11.84 6.27 7.60
CA VAL A 19 -11.35 5.34 6.59
C VAL A 19 -9.87 5.57 6.37
N HIS A 20 -9.17 4.52 5.96
CA HIS A 20 -7.74 4.53 5.76
C HIS A 20 -7.37 4.02 4.37
N ASP A 21 -6.22 4.46 3.86
CA ASP A 21 -5.68 4.03 2.58
C ASP A 21 -4.13 4.05 2.58
N ILE A 22 -3.55 3.40 1.56
CA ILE A 22 -2.12 3.40 1.30
C ILE A 22 -1.83 4.25 0.06
N GLN A 23 -0.92 5.21 0.22
CA GLN A 23 -0.47 6.08 -0.87
C GLN A 23 1.04 5.99 -1.05
N PHE A 24 1.49 5.96 -2.31
CA PHE A 24 2.90 5.94 -2.67
C PHE A 24 3.31 7.29 -3.28
N VAL A 25 4.40 7.88 -2.78
CA VAL A 25 4.89 9.17 -3.29
C VAL A 25 6.41 9.14 -3.48
N ALA A 26 6.87 9.63 -4.62
CA ALA A 26 8.28 9.91 -4.87
C ALA A 26 8.63 11.33 -4.36
N ALA A 27 9.49 11.43 -3.36
CA ALA A 27 9.88 12.71 -2.75
C ALA A 27 11.32 12.69 -2.22
N SER A 28 11.95 13.85 -2.02
CA SER A 28 13.27 13.89 -1.37
C SER A 28 13.11 13.74 0.14
N LYS A 29 12.11 14.38 0.73
CA LYS A 29 11.77 14.27 2.16
C LYS A 29 10.28 13.92 2.35
N PRO A 30 9.89 13.23 3.44
CA PRO A 30 8.49 12.86 3.67
C PRO A 30 7.53 14.06 3.66
N LYS A 31 7.95 15.21 4.22
CA LYS A 31 7.15 16.44 4.27
C LYS A 31 6.77 16.99 2.89
N GLU A 32 7.58 16.72 1.87
CA GLU A 32 7.32 17.15 0.49
C GLU A 32 6.19 16.34 -0.17
N ALA A 33 5.79 15.20 0.40
CA ALA A 33 4.70 14.37 -0.12
C ALA A 33 3.31 14.96 0.14
N TRP A 34 3.18 15.91 1.08
CA TRP A 34 1.88 16.40 1.55
C TRP A 34 0.94 16.95 0.46
N PRO A 35 1.41 17.73 -0.55
CA PRO A 35 0.55 18.16 -1.64
C PRO A 35 -0.03 16.98 -2.42
N ALA A 36 0.79 15.99 -2.77
CA ALA A 36 0.36 14.81 -3.53
C ALA A 36 -0.60 13.93 -2.73
N LEU A 37 -0.36 13.75 -1.43
CA LEU A 37 -1.26 12.98 -0.55
C LEU A 37 -2.66 13.60 -0.47
N ARG A 38 -2.75 14.93 -0.35
CA ARG A 38 -4.05 15.62 -0.33
C ARG A 38 -4.78 15.58 -1.67
N GLU A 39 -4.03 15.65 -2.76
CA GLU A 39 -4.58 15.54 -4.11
C GLU A 39 -5.12 14.13 -4.40
N ALA A 40 -4.42 13.09 -3.95
CA ALA A 40 -4.81 11.70 -4.15
C ALA A 40 -5.91 11.22 -3.18
N TRP A 41 -6.11 11.91 -2.05
CA TRP A 41 -7.10 11.51 -1.06
C TRP A 41 -8.51 11.55 -1.63
N PHE A 42 -9.22 10.43 -1.53
CA PHE A 42 -10.56 10.28 -2.07
C PHE A 42 -11.65 10.89 -1.19
N GLY A 43 -11.32 11.19 0.08
CA GLY A 43 -12.25 11.78 1.04
C GLY A 43 -12.15 13.30 1.13
N ASP A 44 -12.48 13.83 2.29
CA ASP A 44 -12.48 15.28 2.52
C ASP A 44 -11.03 15.77 2.65
N SER A 45 -10.57 16.55 1.67
CA SER A 45 -9.16 16.99 1.55
C SER A 45 -8.65 17.84 2.73
N ASP A 46 -9.54 18.41 3.55
CA ASP A 46 -9.21 19.14 4.77
C ASP A 46 -9.22 18.25 6.04
N LYS A 47 -9.57 16.97 5.91
CA LYS A 47 -9.67 15.99 7.01
C LYS A 47 -8.66 14.84 6.93
N ILE A 48 -7.84 14.78 5.89
CA ILE A 48 -6.76 13.80 5.78
C ILE A 48 -5.67 14.05 6.83
N HIS A 49 -5.14 12.97 7.39
CA HIS A 49 -3.95 12.93 8.22
C HIS A 49 -3.05 11.74 7.85
N ILE A 50 -1.82 11.75 8.38
CA ILE A 50 -0.84 10.67 8.19
C ILE A 50 -0.68 9.95 9.52
N ASP A 51 -0.97 8.66 9.56
CA ASP A 51 -0.77 7.82 10.75
C ASP A 51 0.63 7.22 10.79
N GLY A 52 1.19 6.94 9.61
CA GLY A 52 2.52 6.36 9.49
C GLY A 52 3.07 6.44 8.07
N TYR A 53 4.39 6.34 7.96
CA TYR A 53 5.05 6.22 6.67
C TYR A 53 6.35 5.44 6.78
N SER A 54 6.77 4.86 5.66
CA SER A 54 8.06 4.21 5.53
C SER A 54 8.74 4.61 4.23
N ARG A 55 10.07 4.73 4.29
CA ARG A 55 10.90 4.89 3.09
C ARG A 55 11.21 3.51 2.52
N ILE A 56 10.75 3.25 1.30
CA ILE A 56 10.93 1.96 0.64
C ILE A 56 12.30 1.94 -0.04
N THR A 57 13.29 1.35 0.64
CA THR A 57 14.64 1.13 0.08
C THR A 57 14.87 -0.31 -0.32
N TRP A 58 14.02 -1.24 0.11
CA TRP A 58 14.14 -2.66 -0.14
C TRP A 58 12.77 -3.34 -0.07
N ALA A 59 12.55 -4.35 -0.91
CA ALA A 59 11.40 -5.24 -0.86
C ALA A 59 11.76 -6.60 -1.45
N ASP A 60 11.35 -7.69 -0.79
CA ASP A 60 11.33 -9.04 -1.33
C ASP A 60 12.65 -9.53 -1.99
N GLY A 61 13.79 -9.21 -1.38
CA GLY A 61 15.11 -9.58 -1.89
C GLY A 61 15.81 -8.49 -2.71
N TYR A 62 15.13 -7.40 -3.05
CA TYR A 62 15.63 -6.40 -4.00
C TYR A 62 15.78 -5.02 -3.36
N ALA A 63 16.84 -4.32 -3.73
CA ALA A 63 16.93 -2.88 -3.48
C ALA A 63 15.91 -2.13 -4.36
N VAL A 64 15.28 -1.10 -3.81
CA VAL A 64 14.31 -0.24 -4.51
C VAL A 64 14.94 1.14 -4.70
N THR A 65 15.05 1.57 -5.95
CA THR A 65 15.62 2.85 -6.36
C THR A 65 14.73 3.52 -7.41
N LEU A 66 14.74 4.84 -7.45
CA LEU A 66 14.03 5.61 -8.49
C LEU A 66 15.02 6.08 -9.56
N SER A 67 14.63 5.94 -10.82
CA SER A 67 15.36 6.43 -11.99
C SER A 67 14.38 7.09 -12.97
N ALA A 68 14.88 8.03 -13.76
CA ALA A 68 14.13 8.58 -14.90
C ALA A 68 14.13 7.61 -16.10
N GLU A 69 15.08 6.67 -16.13
CA GLU A 69 15.16 5.65 -17.17
C GLU A 69 14.36 4.40 -16.78
N PRO A 70 13.70 3.75 -17.76
CA PRO A 70 12.98 2.51 -17.50
C PRO A 70 13.94 1.40 -17.04
N PRO A 71 13.52 0.54 -16.11
CA PRO A 71 14.35 -0.57 -15.66
C PRO A 71 14.54 -1.60 -16.79
N GLN A 72 15.74 -2.16 -16.90
CA GLN A 72 16.04 -3.27 -17.81
C GLN A 72 15.63 -4.64 -17.26
N SER A 73 15.09 -4.69 -16.03
CA SER A 73 14.63 -5.91 -15.39
C SER A 73 13.19 -6.25 -15.79
N ALA A 74 12.89 -7.54 -15.91
CA ALA A 74 11.51 -8.03 -16.03
C ALA A 74 10.75 -8.00 -14.68
N GLU A 75 11.50 -7.90 -13.57
CA GLU A 75 10.93 -7.82 -12.23
C GLU A 75 10.31 -6.44 -11.97
N LYS A 76 9.15 -6.43 -11.31
CA LYS A 76 8.42 -5.22 -10.93
C LYS A 76 8.03 -5.29 -9.46
N LEU A 77 7.97 -4.13 -8.82
CA LEU A 77 7.45 -3.97 -7.47
C LEU A 77 5.91 -3.93 -7.53
N TYR A 78 5.27 -4.78 -6.72
CA TYR A 78 3.82 -4.88 -6.59
C TYR A 78 3.41 -4.63 -5.14
N PHE A 79 2.48 -3.72 -4.93
CA PHE A 79 1.72 -3.64 -3.70
C PHE A 79 0.54 -4.61 -3.77
N VAL A 80 0.40 -5.48 -2.77
CA VAL A 80 -0.71 -6.43 -2.70
C VAL A 80 -1.42 -6.26 -1.36
N ASN A 81 -2.68 -5.83 -1.41
CA ASN A 81 -3.58 -5.73 -0.26
C ASN A 81 -4.59 -6.88 -0.26
N ALA A 82 -4.40 -7.88 0.60
CA ALA A 82 -5.26 -9.05 0.71
C ALA A 82 -6.39 -8.83 1.71
N GLY A 83 -7.55 -9.42 1.41
CA GLY A 83 -8.73 -9.44 2.27
C GLY A 83 -9.04 -10.85 2.77
N GLY A 84 -9.73 -10.95 3.90
CA GLY A 84 -10.18 -12.23 4.45
C GLY A 84 -10.97 -12.09 5.75
N TYR A 85 -11.51 -13.21 6.24
CA TYR A 85 -12.51 -13.18 7.31
C TYR A 85 -12.17 -14.15 8.44
N ARG A 86 -12.60 -13.80 9.65
CA ARG A 86 -12.57 -14.70 10.81
C ARG A 86 -13.93 -14.63 11.52
N PRO A 87 -14.44 -15.74 12.09
CA PRO A 87 -15.78 -15.76 12.70
C PRO A 87 -15.98 -14.86 13.92
N ASP A 88 -14.90 -14.40 14.54
CA ASP A 88 -14.89 -13.59 15.76
C ASP A 88 -14.72 -12.08 15.49
N THR A 89 -14.67 -11.65 14.22
CA THR A 89 -14.67 -10.24 13.83
C THR A 89 -15.84 -9.95 12.90
N LEU A 90 -16.46 -8.79 13.06
CA LEU A 90 -17.46 -8.28 12.13
C LEU A 90 -16.83 -7.78 10.83
N ALA A 91 -15.68 -7.10 10.96
CA ALA A 91 -15.02 -6.44 9.85
C ALA A 91 -14.11 -7.41 9.09
N GLU A 92 -14.03 -7.20 7.78
CA GLU A 92 -13.04 -7.84 6.93
C GLU A 92 -11.62 -7.45 7.37
N LEU A 93 -10.77 -8.46 7.50
CA LEU A 93 -9.36 -8.30 7.80
C LEU A 93 -8.62 -7.94 6.53
N HIS A 94 -7.68 -7.01 6.68
CA HIS A 94 -6.81 -6.59 5.60
C HIS A 94 -5.37 -6.69 6.04
N GLU A 95 -4.52 -7.23 5.17
CA GLU A 95 -3.08 -7.23 5.33
C GLU A 95 -2.46 -6.93 3.97
N PHE A 96 -1.40 -6.13 3.96
CA PHE A 96 -0.73 -5.75 2.73
C PHE A 96 0.78 -5.82 2.87
N ASP A 97 1.45 -6.07 1.75
CA ASP A 97 2.91 -6.03 1.67
C ASP A 97 3.37 -5.77 0.22
N LEU A 98 4.68 -5.62 0.05
CA LEU A 98 5.37 -5.40 -1.21
C LEU A 98 6.04 -6.68 -1.71
N PHE A 99 5.78 -7.03 -2.96
CA PHE A 99 6.30 -8.22 -3.63
C PHE A 99 7.03 -7.83 -4.91
N VAL A 100 8.12 -8.53 -5.23
CA VAL A 100 8.82 -8.37 -6.50
C VAL A 100 8.54 -9.57 -7.38
N ALA A 101 7.96 -9.35 -8.56
CA ALA A 101 7.62 -10.44 -9.48
C ALA A 101 7.64 -10.00 -10.95
N LYS A 102 7.58 -10.97 -11.86
CA LYS A 102 7.48 -10.71 -13.30
C LYS A 102 6.06 -10.36 -13.77
N SER A 103 5.05 -10.66 -12.94
CA SER A 103 3.65 -10.37 -13.26
C SER A 103 2.79 -10.22 -12.01
N ALA A 104 1.66 -9.52 -12.17
CA ALA A 104 0.67 -9.35 -11.09
C ALA A 104 0.11 -10.69 -10.61
N HIS A 105 -0.08 -11.66 -11.52
CA HIS A 105 -0.52 -13.01 -11.16
C HIS A 105 0.48 -13.72 -10.24
N GLN A 106 1.79 -13.61 -10.54
CA GLN A 106 2.83 -14.18 -9.69
C GLN A 106 2.89 -13.48 -8.33
N ALA A 107 2.82 -12.14 -8.30
CA ALA A 107 2.78 -11.37 -7.06
C ALA A 107 1.59 -11.78 -6.18
N LYS A 108 0.37 -11.83 -6.74
CA LYS A 108 -0.84 -12.28 -6.03
C LYS A 108 -0.69 -13.69 -5.47
N LYS A 109 -0.21 -14.65 -6.27
CA LYS A 109 -0.01 -16.04 -5.83
C LYS A 109 0.97 -16.14 -4.67
N ARG A 110 2.00 -15.29 -4.64
CA ARG A 110 2.98 -15.26 -3.55
C ARG A 110 2.39 -14.58 -2.30
N ALA A 111 1.72 -13.46 -2.48
CA ALA A 111 1.10 -12.71 -1.40
C ALA A 111 0.07 -13.53 -0.61
N LEU A 112 -0.81 -14.27 -1.29
CA LEU A 112 -1.82 -15.11 -0.63
C LEU A 112 -1.21 -16.31 0.13
N LYS A 113 0.08 -16.62 -0.05
CA LYS A 113 0.77 -17.63 0.76
C LYS A 113 1.38 -17.07 2.05
N THR A 114 1.47 -15.76 2.17
CA THR A 114 2.17 -15.09 3.29
C THR A 114 1.22 -14.23 4.11
N LEU A 115 0.32 -13.49 3.45
CA LEU A 115 -0.63 -12.58 4.09
C LEU A 115 -1.88 -13.33 4.54
N LEU A 116 -2.42 -12.99 5.71
CA LEU A 116 -3.66 -13.53 6.26
C LEU A 116 -3.73 -15.07 6.22
N CYS A 117 -2.64 -15.75 6.58
CA CYS A 117 -2.61 -17.21 6.62
C CYS A 117 -3.63 -17.76 7.64
N GLY A 118 -4.51 -18.65 7.20
CA GLY A 118 -5.49 -19.31 8.07
C GLY A 118 -6.80 -18.56 8.28
N VAL A 119 -7.05 -17.47 7.54
CA VAL A 119 -8.36 -16.83 7.49
C VAL A 119 -9.30 -17.52 6.50
N ASP A 120 -10.61 -17.34 6.69
CA ASP A 120 -11.64 -17.79 5.76
C ASP A 120 -11.75 -16.84 4.56
N HIS A 121 -12.14 -17.38 3.40
CA HIS A 121 -12.39 -16.63 2.17
C HIS A 121 -11.28 -15.63 1.77
N GLN A 122 -10.01 -16.01 1.98
CA GLN A 122 -8.84 -15.20 1.62
C GLN A 122 -8.84 -14.82 0.12
N HIS A 123 -8.62 -13.55 -0.21
CA HIS A 123 -8.67 -13.07 -1.60
C HIS A 123 -7.82 -11.81 -1.89
N LYS A 124 -7.75 -11.44 -3.18
CA LYS A 124 -7.14 -10.21 -3.71
C LYS A 124 -7.74 -9.75 -5.03
#